data_AF-A0A847DQI9-F1
#
_entry.id   AF-A0A847DQI9-F1
#
_cell.length_a   1.000
_cell.length_b   1.000
_cell.length_c   1.000
_cell.angle_alpha   90.00
_cell.angle_beta   90.00
_cell.angle_gamma   90.00
#
_symmetry.space_group_name_H-M   'P 1'
#
loop_
_entity.id
_entity.type
_entity.pdbx_description
1 polymer ?
#
loop_
_entity_poly.entity_id
_entity_poly.type
_entity_poly.pdbx_seq_one_letter_code
_entity_poly.pdbx_strand_id
1 'polypeptide(L)'
;MARITASLYTSHVPAIGAAFDLGKTGEPYWQKVFAGYEFTKDWLRDNRPDVIFLVYNDHATAFSLEIIPTFAIGTAAEYQPADEGWGPRPVPTVAGHPELASHIAQSVIQQDFDLTIVNRMDVDHGLTVPLSLAFGQVDAWPCPVIPFAVNVVQYPVPSGQRCFNLGRAIRRAVESYD
;
A
#
# COMPACT_ATOMS: atom_id res chain seq x y z
N MET A 1 -5.43 -1.84 -22.67
CA MET A 1 -6.56 -2.03 -21.73
C MET A 1 -6.01 -2.48 -20.40
N ALA A 2 -6.05 -1.58 -19.41
CA ALA A 2 -5.62 -1.90 -18.06
C ALA A 2 -6.55 -2.94 -17.40
N ARG A 3 -5.97 -3.79 -16.55
CA ARG A 3 -6.68 -4.90 -15.90
C ARG A 3 -6.08 -5.20 -14.53
N ILE A 4 -6.92 -5.67 -13.61
CA ILE A 4 -6.46 -6.23 -12.34
C ILE A 4 -6.18 -7.72 -12.55
N THR A 5 -4.91 -8.13 -12.43
CA THR A 5 -4.46 -9.51 -12.71
C THR A 5 -4.50 -10.43 -11.50
N ALA A 6 -4.27 -9.89 -10.30
CA ALA A 6 -4.26 -10.64 -9.05
C ALA A 6 -4.54 -9.72 -7.85
N SER A 7 -4.77 -10.33 -6.69
CA SER A 7 -4.81 -9.66 -5.39
C SER A 7 -4.01 -10.45 -4.35
N LEU A 8 -3.32 -9.72 -3.48
CA LEU A 8 -2.58 -10.26 -2.35
C LEU A 8 -3.14 -9.64 -1.06
N TYR A 9 -3.42 -10.48 -0.06
CA TYR A 9 -3.83 -10.06 1.27
C TYR A 9 -2.76 -10.50 2.27
N THR A 10 -2.23 -9.56 3.03
CA THR A 10 -1.06 -9.80 3.88
C THR A 10 -1.12 -8.91 5.12
N SER A 11 -0.47 -9.37 6.19
CA SER A 11 -0.24 -8.57 7.38
C SER A 11 0.85 -7.52 7.12
N HIS A 12 0.76 -6.38 7.80
CA HIS A 12 1.76 -5.31 7.71
C HIS A 12 2.41 -4.99 9.07
N VAL A 13 2.33 -5.88 10.06
CA VAL A 13 2.80 -5.62 11.43
C VAL A 13 4.27 -5.13 11.45
N PRO A 14 4.59 -4.02 12.14
CA PRO A 14 5.93 -3.41 12.10
C PRO A 14 7.02 -4.33 12.65
N ALA A 15 6.69 -5.22 13.60
CA ALA A 15 7.63 -6.21 14.13
C ALA A 15 8.18 -7.15 13.05
N ILE A 16 7.40 -7.44 11.99
CA ILE A 16 7.86 -8.24 10.85
C ILE A 16 8.90 -7.45 10.04
N GLY A 17 8.65 -6.15 9.82
CA GLY A 17 9.61 -5.23 9.19
C GLY A 17 10.92 -5.15 9.98
N ALA A 18 10.84 -4.96 11.30
CA ALA A 18 12.02 -4.94 12.15
C ALA A 18 12.81 -6.26 12.12
N ALA A 19 12.12 -7.41 12.13
CA ALA A 19 12.78 -8.71 12.02
C ALA A 19 13.48 -8.89 10.66
N PHE A 20 12.87 -8.39 9.59
CA PHE A 20 13.47 -8.39 8.25
C PHE A 20 14.72 -7.52 8.20
N ASP A 21 14.60 -6.26 8.63
CA ASP A 21 15.67 -5.26 8.55
C ASP A 21 16.89 -5.64 9.42
N LEU A 22 16.66 -6.34 10.55
CA LEU A 22 17.70 -6.82 11.46
C LEU A 22 18.28 -8.20 11.08
N GLY A 23 17.90 -8.77 9.94
CA GLY A 23 18.40 -10.08 9.49
C GLY A 23 17.95 -11.26 10.36
N LYS A 24 16.82 -11.14 11.06
CA LYS A 24 16.29 -12.14 12.00
C LYS A 24 15.35 -13.15 11.35
N THR A 25 15.27 -13.17 10.02
CA THR A 25 14.29 -13.96 9.27
C THR A 25 14.43 -15.47 9.49
N GLY A 26 15.64 -15.95 9.82
CA GLY A 26 15.93 -17.36 10.13
C GLY A 26 15.75 -17.75 11.60
N GLU A 27 15.40 -16.82 12.50
CA GLU A 27 15.20 -17.16 13.92
C GLU A 27 13.97 -18.08 14.10
N PRO A 28 13.97 -19.00 15.10
CA PRO A 28 12.90 -19.99 15.25
C PRO A 28 11.48 -19.42 15.35
N TYR A 29 11.34 -18.21 15.90
CA TYR A 29 10.08 -17.49 15.99
C TYR A 29 9.59 -16.99 14.62
N TRP A 30 10.50 -16.51 13.77
CA TRP A 30 10.20 -15.83 12.51
C TRP A 30 10.21 -16.73 11.28
N GLN A 31 10.96 -17.84 11.32
CA GLN A 31 11.17 -18.72 10.15
C GLN A 31 9.87 -19.11 9.43
N LYS A 32 8.79 -19.40 10.17
CA LYS A 32 7.50 -19.81 9.59
C LYS A 32 6.79 -18.67 8.89
N VAL A 33 6.92 -17.45 9.41
CA VAL A 33 6.35 -16.25 8.79
C VAL A 33 7.03 -16.02 7.44
N PHE A 34 8.36 -15.98 7.41
CA PHE A 34 9.10 -15.69 6.18
C PHE A 34 9.02 -16.84 5.17
N ALA A 35 9.07 -18.10 5.61
CA ALA A 35 8.85 -19.26 4.73
C ALA A 35 7.47 -19.22 4.05
N GLY A 36 6.45 -18.66 4.72
CA GLY A 36 5.11 -18.48 4.15
C GLY A 36 5.06 -17.50 2.97
N TYR A 37 6.05 -16.61 2.81
CA TYR A 37 6.13 -15.68 1.68
C TYR A 37 6.94 -16.19 0.49
N GLU A 38 7.62 -17.34 0.60
CA GLU A 38 8.45 -17.85 -0.51
C GLU A 38 7.62 -18.14 -1.75
N PHE A 39 6.43 -18.73 -1.61
CA PHE A 39 5.50 -18.90 -2.73
C PHE A 39 5.11 -17.56 -3.36
N THR A 40 4.80 -16.54 -2.55
CA THR A 40 4.42 -15.21 -3.04
C THR A 40 5.57 -14.58 -3.83
N LYS A 41 6.80 -14.67 -3.32
CA LYS A 41 8.00 -14.19 -4.00
C LYS A 41 8.22 -14.91 -5.32
N ASP A 42 8.13 -16.24 -5.33
CA ASP A 42 8.26 -17.06 -6.55
C ASP A 42 7.20 -16.66 -7.59
N TRP A 43 5.94 -16.60 -7.17
CA TRP A 43 4.83 -16.24 -8.06
C TRP A 43 4.98 -14.83 -8.65
N LEU A 44 5.44 -13.86 -7.85
CA LEU A 44 5.67 -12.48 -8.30
C LEU A 44 6.84 -12.34 -9.29
N ARG A 45 7.81 -13.26 -9.30
CA ARG A 45 8.85 -13.27 -10.34
C ARG A 45 8.25 -13.56 -11.72
N ASP A 46 7.29 -14.48 -11.78
CA ASP A 46 6.63 -14.89 -13.03
C ASP A 46 5.43 -14.00 -13.39
N ASN A 47 4.89 -13.24 -12.41
CA ASN A 47 3.65 -12.46 -12.54
C ASN A 47 3.83 -11.02 -12.03
N ARG A 48 4.97 -10.40 -12.35
CA ARG A 48 5.28 -9.02 -11.93
C ARG A 48 4.20 -8.04 -12.43
N PRO A 49 3.56 -7.25 -11.54
CA PRO A 49 2.61 -6.23 -11.95
C PRO A 49 3.31 -4.99 -12.50
N ASP A 50 2.64 -4.25 -13.37
CA ASP A 50 3.09 -2.93 -13.84
C ASP A 50 2.92 -1.87 -12.74
N VAL A 51 1.86 -1.97 -11.93
CA VAL A 51 1.55 -1.07 -10.81
C VAL A 51 0.88 -1.86 -9.69
N ILE A 52 1.19 -1.51 -8.44
CA ILE A 52 0.46 -2.01 -7.26
C ILE A 52 -0.46 -0.92 -6.74
N PHE A 53 -1.76 -1.20 -6.64
CA PHE A 53 -2.69 -0.39 -5.86
C PHE A 53 -2.75 -0.94 -4.44
N LEU A 54 -2.12 -0.27 -3.47
CA LEU A 54 -1.92 -0.79 -2.13
C LEU A 54 -2.89 -0.14 -1.14
N VAL A 55 -3.88 -0.92 -0.70
CA VAL A 55 -4.83 -0.50 0.33
C VAL A 55 -4.25 -0.81 1.71
N TYR A 56 -4.15 0.21 2.55
CA TYR A 56 -3.71 0.09 3.95
C TYR A 56 -4.41 1.13 4.81
N ASN A 57 -4.14 1.14 6.11
CA ASN A 57 -4.47 2.27 6.97
C ASN A 57 -3.17 2.94 7.41
N ASP A 58 -3.17 4.27 7.42
CA ASP A 58 -2.11 5.03 8.10
C ASP A 58 -2.24 4.84 9.61
N HIS A 59 -1.11 4.75 10.31
CA HIS A 59 -1.03 4.53 11.75
C HIS A 59 -0.72 5.84 12.50
N ALA A 60 -1.44 6.91 12.16
CA ALA A 60 -1.24 8.26 12.69
C ALA A 60 0.15 8.85 12.39
N THR A 61 0.62 8.59 11.16
CA THR A 61 1.94 9.02 10.68
C THR A 61 1.79 10.14 9.66
N ALA A 62 1.20 9.84 8.49
CA ALA A 62 0.85 10.85 7.50
C ALA A 62 -0.38 11.68 7.92
N PHE A 63 -1.31 11.06 8.66
CA PHE A 63 -2.57 11.67 9.07
C PHE A 63 -2.67 11.73 10.59
N SER A 64 -2.33 12.89 11.16
CA SER A 64 -2.51 13.17 12.57
C SER A 64 -4.00 13.42 12.90
N LEU A 65 -4.29 13.75 14.17
CA LEU A 65 -5.64 14.15 14.58
C LEU A 65 -6.13 15.46 13.93
N GLU A 66 -5.25 16.19 13.24
CA GLU A 66 -5.61 17.43 12.54
C GLU A 66 -6.41 17.15 11.26
N ILE A 67 -6.14 16.03 10.57
CA ILE A 67 -6.78 15.66 9.31
C ILE A 67 -6.97 14.15 9.27
N ILE A 68 -8.22 13.70 9.29
CA ILE A 68 -8.59 12.28 9.31
C ILE A 68 -9.47 11.96 8.09
N PRO A 69 -8.88 11.61 6.94
CA PRO A 69 -9.64 11.28 5.74
C PRO A 69 -10.24 9.88 5.85
N THR A 70 -11.51 9.70 5.45
CA THR A 70 -12.13 8.36 5.36
C THR A 70 -11.39 7.47 4.36
N PHE A 71 -11.16 8.00 3.16
CA PHE A 71 -10.43 7.37 2.07
C PHE A 71 -9.49 8.40 1.45
N ALA A 72 -8.20 8.08 1.37
CA ALA A 72 -7.18 8.93 0.78
C ALA A 72 -6.40 8.18 -0.29
N ILE A 73 -6.22 8.80 -1.45
CA ILE A 73 -5.42 8.28 -2.56
C ILE A 73 -4.17 9.13 -2.73
N GLY A 74 -3.01 8.47 -2.68
CA GLY A 74 -1.73 9.08 -3.03
C GLY A 74 -1.64 9.29 -4.54
N THR A 75 -1.28 10.50 -4.96
CA THR A 75 -1.12 10.88 -6.39
C THR A 75 0.27 11.43 -6.73
N ALA A 76 1.17 11.48 -5.75
CA ALA A 76 2.56 11.89 -5.91
C ALA A 76 3.38 10.94 -6.79
N ALA A 77 4.50 11.43 -7.32
CA ALA A 77 5.46 10.65 -8.08
C ALA A 77 6.35 9.76 -7.20
N GLU A 78 6.49 10.09 -5.92
CA GLU A 78 7.30 9.35 -4.96
C GLU A 78 6.77 9.53 -3.53
N TYR A 79 7.09 8.56 -2.66
CA TYR A 79 6.77 8.58 -1.23
C TYR A 79 7.96 8.08 -0.42
N GLN A 80 8.33 8.84 0.61
CA GLN A 80 9.44 8.47 1.50
C GLN A 80 8.94 7.53 2.60
N PRO A 81 9.74 6.53 3.03
CA PRO A 81 9.45 5.80 4.25
C PRO A 81 9.40 6.78 5.43
N ALA A 82 8.31 6.73 6.19
CA ALA A 82 8.12 7.65 7.30
C ALA A 82 9.05 7.31 8.48
N ASP A 83 9.37 8.33 9.28
CA ASP A 83 9.91 8.13 10.63
C ASP A 83 8.77 7.91 11.62
N GLU A 84 8.69 6.70 12.16
CA GLU A 84 7.66 6.29 13.11
C GLU A 84 8.18 6.29 14.57
N GLY A 85 9.25 7.05 14.83
CA GLY A 85 9.91 7.17 16.13
C GLY A 85 11.22 6.41 16.26
N TRP A 86 11.68 5.74 15.19
CA TRP A 86 12.91 4.95 15.15
C TRP A 86 13.88 5.39 14.03
N GLY A 87 13.57 6.51 13.38
CA GLY A 87 14.14 6.86 12.07
C GLY A 87 13.37 6.18 10.93
N PRO A 88 13.48 6.71 9.69
CA PRO A 88 12.97 6.03 8.50
C PRO A 88 13.54 4.62 8.34
N ARG A 89 12.70 3.65 7.99
CA ARG A 89 13.18 2.29 7.66
C ARG A 89 14.19 2.34 6.50
N PRO A 90 15.23 1.48 6.51
CA PRO A 90 16.24 1.43 5.46
C PRO A 90 15.74 0.68 4.22
N VAL A 91 14.62 1.13 3.65
CA VAL A 91 14.02 0.57 2.43
C VAL A 91 13.96 1.65 1.33
N PRO A 92 13.88 1.27 0.05
CA PRO A 92 13.87 2.26 -1.03
C PRO A 92 12.65 3.18 -0.97
N THR A 93 12.83 4.42 -1.44
CA THR A 93 11.73 5.33 -1.77
C THR A 93 10.72 4.62 -2.68
N VAL A 94 9.43 4.82 -2.41
CA VAL A 94 8.35 4.20 -3.17
C VAL A 94 8.03 5.10 -4.37
N ALA A 95 8.25 4.61 -5.58
CA ALA A 95 7.81 5.30 -6.79
C ALA A 95 6.28 5.23 -6.90
N GLY A 96 5.65 6.36 -7.21
CA GLY A 96 4.21 6.46 -7.49
C GLY A 96 3.88 6.32 -8.97
N HIS A 97 2.58 6.27 -9.30
CA HIS A 97 2.10 6.30 -10.68
C HIS A 97 1.05 7.42 -10.86
N PRO A 98 1.47 8.69 -10.97
CA PRO A 98 0.58 9.86 -10.91
C PRO A 98 -0.57 9.82 -11.92
N GLU A 99 -0.33 9.35 -13.14
CA GLU A 99 -1.35 9.33 -14.21
C GLU A 99 -2.50 8.38 -13.88
N LEU A 100 -2.21 7.09 -13.65
CA LEU A 100 -3.19 6.12 -13.18
C LEU A 100 -3.84 6.52 -11.85
N ALA A 101 -3.09 7.04 -10.89
CA ALA A 101 -3.65 7.48 -9.60
C ALA A 101 -4.66 8.62 -9.78
N SER A 102 -4.35 9.61 -10.61
CA SER A 102 -5.24 10.74 -10.93
C SER A 102 -6.48 10.27 -11.69
N HIS A 103 -6.31 9.34 -12.64
CA HIS A 103 -7.43 8.72 -13.35
C HIS A 103 -8.37 7.96 -12.40
N ILE A 104 -7.82 7.16 -11.49
CA ILE A 104 -8.61 6.45 -10.47
C ILE A 104 -9.33 7.44 -9.56
N ALA A 105 -8.63 8.48 -9.08
CA ALA A 105 -9.23 9.50 -8.22
C ALA A 105 -10.43 10.17 -8.91
N GLN A 106 -10.26 10.63 -10.16
CA GLN A 106 -11.34 11.26 -10.93
C GLN A 106 -12.51 10.31 -11.13
N SER A 107 -12.25 9.08 -11.62
CA SER A 107 -13.30 8.10 -11.92
C SER A 107 -14.06 7.65 -10.67
N VAL A 108 -13.38 7.45 -9.55
CA VAL A 108 -14.02 7.02 -8.30
C VAL A 108 -14.82 8.17 -7.66
N ILE A 109 -14.35 9.42 -7.75
CA ILE A 109 -15.14 10.59 -7.32
C ILE A 109 -16.42 10.73 -8.17
N GLN A 110 -16.33 10.53 -9.48
CA GLN A 110 -17.51 10.51 -10.38
C GLN A 110 -18.46 9.34 -10.14
N GLN A 111 -18.08 8.36 -9.32
CA GLN A 111 -18.92 7.25 -8.84
C GLN A 111 -19.48 7.49 -7.43
N ASP A 112 -19.54 8.75 -6.98
CA ASP A 112 -20.10 9.19 -5.68
C ASP A 112 -19.33 8.68 -4.44
N PHE A 113 -17.99 8.67 -4.54
CA PHE A 113 -17.09 8.49 -3.41
C PHE A 113 -16.31 9.77 -3.10
N ASP A 114 -16.42 10.24 -1.87
CA ASP A 114 -15.67 11.39 -1.37
C ASP A 114 -14.23 10.95 -1.05
N LEU A 115 -13.34 11.06 -2.04
CA LEU A 115 -11.91 10.78 -1.86
C LEU A 115 -11.14 12.05 -1.46
N THR A 116 -10.18 11.89 -0.57
CA THR A 116 -9.11 12.86 -0.35
C THR A 116 -7.95 12.57 -1.32
N ILE A 117 -7.56 13.55 -2.13
CA ILE A 117 -6.38 13.45 -3.00
C ILE A 117 -5.16 13.95 -2.22
N VAL A 118 -4.13 13.12 -2.14
CA VAL A 118 -2.90 13.42 -1.38
C VAL A 118 -1.72 13.47 -2.34
N ASN A 119 -1.24 14.69 -2.61
CA ASN A 119 -0.10 14.94 -3.50
C ASN A 119 1.26 14.88 -2.79
N ARG A 120 1.25 14.78 -1.46
CA ARG A 120 2.46 14.65 -0.64
C ARG A 120 2.12 13.97 0.68
N MET A 121 2.80 12.88 0.97
CA MET A 121 2.82 12.21 2.27
C MET A 121 4.01 11.25 2.32
N ASP A 122 4.45 10.93 3.52
CA ASP A 122 5.32 9.79 3.75
C ASP A 122 4.47 8.53 3.94
N VAL A 123 5.08 7.35 3.78
CA VAL A 123 4.38 6.06 3.86
C VAL A 123 4.96 5.23 5.01
N ASP A 124 4.08 4.74 5.88
CA ASP A 124 4.44 4.01 7.10
C ASP A 124 4.67 2.51 6.85
N HIS A 125 4.87 1.75 7.93
CA HIS A 125 5.01 0.30 7.91
C HIS A 125 3.82 -0.41 7.25
N GLY A 126 2.63 0.17 7.32
CA GLY A 126 1.41 -0.37 6.74
C GLY A 126 1.51 -0.58 5.23
N LEU A 127 2.35 0.22 4.57
CA LEU A 127 2.67 0.10 3.15
C LEU A 127 4.00 -0.62 2.91
N THR A 128 5.07 -0.26 3.62
CA THR A 128 6.44 -0.72 3.30
C THR A 128 6.74 -2.15 3.79
N VAL A 129 6.06 -2.64 4.83
CA VAL A 129 6.24 -4.03 5.32
C VAL A 129 5.71 -5.05 4.31
N PRO A 130 4.48 -4.93 3.75
CA PRO A 130 4.01 -5.78 2.67
C PRO A 130 4.96 -5.84 1.47
N LEU A 131 5.52 -4.70 1.05
CA LEU A 131 6.48 -4.67 -0.07
C LEU A 131 7.75 -5.46 0.25
N SER A 132 8.30 -5.32 1.46
CA SER A 132 9.48 -6.08 1.92
C SER A 132 9.19 -7.59 1.96
N LEU A 133 8.00 -7.98 2.41
CA LEU A 133 7.59 -9.38 2.47
C LEU A 133 7.40 -9.99 1.08
N ALA A 134 6.82 -9.23 0.15
CA ALA A 134 6.52 -9.66 -1.21
C ALA A 134 7.75 -9.70 -2.13
N PHE A 135 8.66 -8.73 -1.99
CA PHE A 135 9.79 -8.54 -2.92
C PHE A 135 11.16 -8.81 -2.29
N GLY A 136 11.24 -8.94 -0.97
CA GLY A 136 12.51 -9.10 -0.27
C GLY A 136 13.32 -7.81 -0.24
N GLN A 137 14.64 -7.97 -0.16
CA GLN A 137 15.58 -6.86 -0.09
C GLN A 137 15.97 -6.45 -1.51
N VAL A 138 15.71 -5.20 -1.85
CA VAL A 138 15.91 -4.64 -3.20
C VAL A 138 16.48 -3.24 -3.11
N ASP A 139 17.27 -2.82 -4.10
CA ASP A 139 17.78 -1.45 -4.19
C ASP A 139 16.68 -0.47 -4.66
N ALA A 140 15.70 -0.96 -5.40
CA ALA A 140 14.52 -0.23 -5.85
C ALA A 140 13.32 -1.19 -5.95
N TRP A 141 12.12 -0.70 -5.62
CA TRP A 141 10.91 -1.50 -5.78
C TRP A 141 10.67 -1.85 -7.25
N PRO A 142 10.22 -3.08 -7.54
CA PRO A 142 10.11 -3.54 -8.91
C PRO A 142 8.94 -2.92 -9.66
N CYS A 143 8.07 -2.14 -9.05
CA CYS A 143 7.01 -1.43 -9.76
C CYS A 143 6.53 -0.22 -8.95
N PRO A 144 5.92 0.78 -9.62
CA PRO A 144 5.20 1.84 -8.94
C PRO A 144 4.09 1.33 -8.02
N VAL A 145 3.84 2.07 -6.94
CA VAL A 145 2.79 1.80 -5.97
C VAL A 145 1.89 3.03 -5.85
N ILE A 146 0.58 2.84 -5.90
CA ILE A 146 -0.42 3.85 -5.58
C ILE A 146 -0.91 3.56 -4.17
N PRO A 147 -0.51 4.37 -3.16
CA PRO A 147 -0.99 4.21 -1.80
C PRO A 147 -2.47 4.60 -1.72
N PHE A 148 -3.26 3.77 -1.05
CA PHE A 148 -4.65 4.06 -0.77
C PHE A 148 -4.93 3.84 0.73
N ALA A 149 -4.92 4.94 1.49
CA ALA A 149 -5.12 4.92 2.92
C ALA A 149 -6.62 4.93 3.27
N VAL A 150 -7.01 4.08 4.22
CA VAL A 150 -8.38 3.97 4.75
C VAL A 150 -8.34 4.26 6.25
N ASN A 151 -9.15 5.20 6.72
CA ASN A 151 -9.28 5.41 8.16
C ASN A 151 -9.96 4.21 8.83
N VAL A 152 -9.21 3.54 9.69
CA VAL A 152 -9.73 2.53 10.63
C VAL A 152 -9.28 2.81 12.07
N VAL A 153 -8.68 3.97 12.32
CA VAL A 153 -8.12 4.38 13.61
C VAL A 153 -9.15 5.16 14.42
N GLN A 154 -9.77 6.18 13.81
CA GLN A 154 -10.73 7.05 14.49
C GLN A 154 -12.15 6.73 14.05
N TYR A 155 -13.04 6.45 15.01
CA TYR A 155 -14.45 6.21 14.72
C TYR A 155 -15.24 7.51 14.45
N PRO A 156 -16.25 7.47 13.57
CA PRO A 156 -16.72 6.30 12.82
C PRO A 156 -15.85 5.98 11.59
N VAL A 157 -15.63 4.68 11.36
CA VAL A 157 -14.89 4.13 10.22
C VAL A 157 -15.86 3.74 9.08
N PRO A 158 -15.43 3.64 7.82
CA PRO A 158 -16.32 3.20 6.75
C PRO A 158 -16.82 1.78 7.00
N SER A 159 -18.09 1.52 6.66
CA SER A 159 -18.65 0.18 6.80
C SER A 159 -18.03 -0.79 5.80
N GLY A 160 -18.05 -2.09 6.12
CA GLY A 160 -17.60 -3.14 5.18
C GLY A 160 -18.31 -3.08 3.83
N GLN A 161 -19.60 -2.72 3.80
CA GLN A 161 -20.35 -2.52 2.55
C GLN A 161 -19.82 -1.34 1.74
N ARG A 162 -19.43 -0.23 2.38
CA ARG A 162 -18.83 0.93 1.71
C ARG A 162 -17.47 0.56 1.11
N CYS A 163 -16.64 -0.18 1.85
CA CYS A 163 -15.36 -0.69 1.34
C CYS A 163 -15.54 -1.66 0.16
N PHE A 164 -16.51 -2.57 0.22
CA PHE A 164 -16.82 -3.47 -0.89
C PHE A 164 -17.28 -2.71 -2.15
N ASN A 165 -18.12 -1.69 -1.97
CA ASN A 165 -18.58 -0.84 -3.07
C ASN A 165 -17.44 -0.02 -3.68
N LEU A 166 -16.54 0.49 -2.84
CA LEU A 166 -15.34 1.21 -3.26
C LEU A 166 -14.44 0.32 -4.13
N GLY A 167 -14.20 -0.93 -3.72
CA GLY A 167 -13.44 -1.89 -4.54
C GLY A 167 -14.06 -2.11 -5.93
N ARG A 168 -15.40 -2.16 -6.03
CA ARG A 168 -16.10 -2.22 -7.33
C ARG A 168 -15.90 -0.95 -8.16
N ALA A 169 -15.85 0.22 -7.52
CA ALA A 169 -15.60 1.48 -8.20
C ALA A 169 -14.17 1.60 -8.71
N ILE A 170 -13.18 1.18 -7.89
CA ILE A 170 -11.77 1.13 -8.27
C ILE A 170 -11.56 0.18 -9.44
N ARG A 171 -12.19 -1.00 -9.45
CA ARG A 171 -12.12 -1.93 -10.58
C ARG A 171 -12.55 -1.27 -11.89
N ARG A 172 -13.71 -0.61 -11.89
CA ARG A 172 -14.21 0.09 -13.09
C ARG A 172 -13.27 1.20 -13.54
N ALA A 173 -12.69 1.95 -12.61
CA ALA A 173 -11.72 2.99 -12.91
C ALA A 173 -10.46 2.41 -13.58
N VAL A 174 -9.92 1.31 -13.05
CA VAL A 174 -8.76 0.63 -13.64
C VAL A 174 -9.09 0.09 -15.04
N GLU A 175 -10.23 -0.57 -15.22
CA GLU A 175 -10.64 -1.14 -16.52
C GLU A 175 -10.86 -0.07 -17.61
N SER A 176 -11.09 1.19 -17.22
CA SER A 176 -11.27 2.32 -18.13
C SER A 176 -10.02 3.17 -18.34
N TYR A 177 -8.84 2.73 -17.87
CA TYR A 177 -7.57 3.39 -18.13
C TYR A 177 -6.96 2.88 -19.45
N ASP A 178 -6.65 3.82 -20.35
CA ASP A 178 -6.17 3.57 -21.71
C ASP A 178 -4.64 3.50 -21.80
#